data_AF-L0JAK9-F1
#
_entry.id   AF-L0JAK9-F1
#
_cell.length_a   1.000
_cell.length_b   1.000
_cell.length_c   1.000
_cell.angle_alpha   90.00
_cell.angle_beta   90.00
_cell.angle_gamma   90.00
#
_symmetry.space_group_name_H-M   'P 1'
#
loop_
_entity.id
_entity.type
_entity.pdbx_description
1 polymer ?
#
loop_
_entity_poly.entity_id
_entity_poly.type
_entity_poly.pdbx_seq_one_letter_code
_entity_poly.pdbx_strand_id
1 'polypeptide(L)'
;MPDRGDTTPPLHDPAKYSKLNVPAELHQRARAAVRIVRRVTGRRYTIAQFVTEAFVAQLAVIARDYNGGREIYPDTEPLERGRQ
;
A
#
# COMPACT_ATOMS: atom_id res chain seq x y z
N MET A 1 -45.31 12.07 -0.70
CA MET A 1 -44.17 11.47 0.02
C MET A 1 -43.17 11.00 -1.02
N PRO A 2 -42.03 11.67 -1.25
CA PRO A 2 -41.03 11.17 -2.17
C PRO A 2 -40.13 10.13 -1.49
N ASP A 3 -39.88 9.08 -2.25
CA ASP A 3 -38.95 7.98 -2.01
C ASP A 3 -37.52 8.51 -1.83
N ARG A 4 -36.91 8.22 -0.67
CA ARG A 4 -35.48 8.49 -0.43
C ARG A 4 -34.68 7.31 -0.98
N GLY A 5 -34.44 7.33 -2.28
CA GLY A 5 -33.44 6.49 -2.94
C GLY A 5 -32.05 6.84 -2.40
N ASP A 6 -31.64 6.10 -1.38
CA ASP A 6 -30.30 5.63 -1.08
C ASP A 6 -29.15 6.32 -1.85
N THR A 7 -28.67 7.46 -1.34
CA THR A 7 -27.36 7.99 -1.70
C THR A 7 -26.29 7.17 -1.00
N THR A 8 -26.08 5.94 -1.48
CA THR A 8 -24.83 5.24 -1.20
C THR A 8 -23.72 6.05 -1.89
N PRO A 9 -22.76 6.66 -1.16
CA PRO A 9 -21.60 7.25 -1.83
C PRO A 9 -20.90 6.14 -2.62
N PRO A 10 -20.42 6.39 -3.85
CA PRO A 10 -19.76 5.37 -4.63
C PRO A 10 -18.58 4.81 -3.83
N LEU A 11 -18.75 3.59 -3.32
CA LEU A 11 -17.73 2.85 -2.60
C LEU A 11 -16.64 2.51 -3.60
N HIS A 12 -15.52 3.22 -3.48
CA HIS A 12 -14.23 2.96 -4.12
C HIS A 12 -14.17 3.21 -5.63
N ASP A 13 -13.55 4.32 -6.00
CA ASP A 13 -12.98 4.53 -7.33
C ASP A 13 -11.82 3.52 -7.53
N PRO A 14 -11.99 2.44 -8.31
CA PRO A 14 -10.98 1.39 -8.46
C PRO A 14 -9.72 1.90 -9.16
N ALA A 15 -9.79 3.06 -9.82
CA ALA A 15 -8.65 3.70 -10.48
C ALA A 15 -7.63 4.31 -9.49
N LYS A 16 -7.98 4.49 -8.20
CA LYS A 16 -7.11 5.14 -7.21
C LYS A 16 -6.26 4.18 -6.38
N TYR A 17 -6.50 2.87 -6.44
CA TYR A 17 -5.85 1.89 -5.58
C TYR A 17 -5.32 0.69 -6.37
N SER A 18 -4.03 0.38 -6.19
CA SER A 18 -3.39 -0.78 -6.80
C SER A 18 -3.62 -2.04 -5.97
N LYS A 19 -3.76 -3.20 -6.65
CA LYS A 19 -3.75 -4.53 -6.03
C LYS A 19 -2.43 -5.22 -6.33
N LEU A 20 -1.84 -5.88 -5.34
CA LEU A 20 -0.57 -6.58 -5.48
C LEU A 20 -0.69 -7.98 -4.89
N ASN A 21 -0.11 -8.96 -5.59
CA ASN A 21 0.02 -10.31 -5.06
C ASN A 21 1.24 -10.37 -4.15
N VAL A 22 1.05 -10.86 -2.92
CA VAL A 22 2.11 -11.10 -1.95
C VAL A 22 2.00 -12.52 -1.40
N PRO A 23 3.13 -13.20 -1.09
CA PRO A 23 3.08 -14.49 -0.43
C PRO A 23 2.25 -14.44 0.86
N ALA A 24 1.41 -15.45 1.07
CA ALA A 24 0.46 -15.48 2.19
C ALA A 24 1.15 -15.35 3.55
N GLU A 25 2.29 -16.02 3.72
CA GLU A 25 3.08 -15.95 4.95
C GLU A 25 3.64 -14.54 5.20
N LEU A 26 4.12 -13.85 4.15
CA LEU A 26 4.63 -12.49 4.29
C LEU A 26 3.52 -11.53 4.74
N HIS A 27 2.30 -11.68 4.18
CA HIS A 27 1.15 -10.91 4.62
C HIS A 27 0.77 -11.23 6.08
N GLN A 28 0.85 -12.49 6.52
CA GLN A 28 0.63 -12.86 7.92
C GLN A 28 1.65 -12.17 8.85
N ARG A 29 2.93 -12.16 8.48
CA ARG A 29 3.99 -11.48 9.23
C ARG A 29 3.75 -9.96 9.29
N ALA A 30 3.33 -9.34 8.19
CA ALA A 30 2.96 -7.92 8.18
C ALA A 30 1.79 -7.60 9.14
N ARG A 31 0.76 -8.46 9.21
CA ARG A 31 -0.32 -8.33 10.20
C ARG A 31 0.19 -8.44 11.63
N ALA A 32 1.11 -9.36 11.90
CA ALA A 32 1.72 -9.50 13.22
C ALA A 32 2.51 -8.25 13.62
N ALA A 33 3.31 -7.69 12.72
CA ALA A 33 4.05 -6.44 12.94
C ALA A 33 3.12 -5.27 13.29
N VAL A 34 2.03 -5.08 12.53
CA VAL A 34 1.03 -4.04 12.82
C VAL A 34 0.42 -4.21 14.21
N ARG A 35 0.08 -5.44 14.62
CA ARG A 35 -0.46 -5.71 15.96
C ARG A 35 0.53 -5.34 17.06
N ILE A 36 1.81 -5.62 16.87
CA ILE A 36 2.87 -5.25 17.83
C ILE A 36 2.95 -3.72 17.97
N VAL A 37 3.04 -2.98 16.86
CA VAL A 37 3.11 -1.51 16.88
C VAL A 37 1.91 -0.91 17.60
N ARG A 38 0.70 -1.38 17.28
CA ARG A 38 -0.53 -0.91 17.94
C ARG A 38 -0.50 -1.18 19.45
N ARG A 39 -0.04 -2.36 19.86
CA ARG A 39 0.06 -2.74 21.28
C ARG A 39 1.06 -1.86 22.03
N VAL A 40 2.22 -1.59 21.44
CA VAL A 40 3.30 -0.83 22.08
C VAL A 40 2.98 0.67 22.14
N THR A 41 2.42 1.22 21.07
CA THR A 41 2.25 2.68 20.94
C THR A 41 0.86 3.18 21.33
N GLY A 42 -0.14 2.30 21.42
CA GLY A 42 -1.55 2.67 21.57
C GLY A 42 -2.15 3.38 20.35
N ARG A 43 -1.37 3.59 19.28
CA ARG A 43 -1.81 4.35 18.10
C ARG A 43 -2.61 3.49 17.13
N ARG A 44 -3.46 4.15 16.35
CA ARG A 44 -4.08 3.54 15.17
C ARG A 44 -3.02 3.40 14.08
N TYR A 45 -2.49 2.19 13.93
CA TYR A 45 -1.56 1.81 12.87
C TYR A 45 -2.20 0.73 12.00
N THR A 46 -2.19 0.90 10.68
CA THR A 46 -2.93 0.03 9.75
C THR A 46 -2.00 -0.75 8.83
N ILE A 47 -2.52 -1.83 8.24
CA ILE A 47 -1.75 -2.57 7.23
C ILE A 47 -1.44 -1.72 6.00
N ALA A 48 -2.36 -0.84 5.60
CA ALA A 48 -2.12 0.10 4.50
C ALA A 48 -0.95 1.03 4.82
N GLN A 49 -0.94 1.61 6.03
CA GLN A 49 0.16 2.46 6.48
C GLN A 49 1.50 1.71 6.52
N PHE A 50 1.53 0.49 7.05
CA PHE A 50 2.72 -0.37 7.03
C PHE A 50 3.26 -0.58 5.61
N VAL A 51 2.38 -0.91 4.66
CA VAL A 51 2.77 -1.14 3.26
C VAL A 51 3.25 0.15 2.59
N THR A 52 2.58 1.29 2.83
CA THR A 52 3.01 2.60 2.31
C THR A 52 4.39 2.96 2.83
N GLU A 53 4.63 2.83 4.14
CA GLU A 53 5.94 3.11 4.76
C GLU A 53 7.02 2.18 4.22
N ALA A 54 6.70 0.89 4.01
CA ALA A 54 7.61 -0.07 3.41
C ALA A 54 7.98 0.31 1.96
N PHE A 55 7.01 0.76 1.16
CA PHE A 55 7.29 1.25 -0.20
C PHE A 55 8.17 2.49 -0.19
N VAL A 56 7.86 3.49 0.65
CA VAL A 56 8.68 4.71 0.77
C VAL A 56 10.11 4.37 1.18
N ALA A 57 10.28 3.48 2.16
CA ALA A 57 11.60 3.05 2.60
C ALA A 57 12.39 2.35 1.48
N GLN A 58 11.74 1.44 0.74
CA GLN A 58 12.41 0.73 -0.35
C GLN A 58 12.71 1.64 -1.55
N LEU A 59 11.82 2.58 -1.88
CA LEU A 59 12.08 3.58 -2.92
C LEU A 59 13.29 4.45 -2.57
N ALA A 60 13.45 4.84 -1.30
CA ALA A 60 14.62 5.59 -0.86
C ALA A 60 15.93 4.79 -1.00
N VAL A 61 15.90 3.48 -0.70
CA VAL A 61 17.03 2.58 -0.93
C VAL A 61 17.37 2.52 -2.42
N ILE A 62 16.36 2.32 -3.28
CA ILE A 62 16.58 2.23 -4.73
C ILE A 62 17.08 3.55 -5.30
N ALA A 63 16.52 4.68 -4.85
CA ALA A 63 16.94 6.01 -5.27
C ALA A 63 18.42 6.24 -4.98
N ARG A 64 18.85 5.90 -3.77
CA ARG A 64 20.25 6.02 -3.35
C ARG A 64 21.16 5.10 -4.15
N ASP A 65 20.82 3.82 -4.25
CA ASP A 65 21.73 2.79 -4.74
C ASP A 65 21.77 2.73 -6.27
N TYR A 66 20.68 3.13 -6.95
CA TYR A 66 20.51 2.94 -8.40
C TYR A 66 20.10 4.21 -9.17
N ASN A 67 19.59 5.25 -8.50
CA ASN A 67 19.16 6.50 -9.16
C ASN A 67 20.08 7.70 -8.83
N GLY A 68 21.31 7.44 -8.38
CA GLY A 68 22.27 8.49 -8.01
C GLY A 68 21.77 9.42 -6.88
N GLY A 69 20.91 8.90 -6.00
CA GLY A 69 20.26 9.66 -4.93
C GLY A 69 19.10 10.55 -5.37
N ARG A 70 18.68 10.51 -6.64
CA ARG A 70 17.55 11.30 -7.14
C ARG A 70 16.22 10.63 -6.83
N GLU A 71 15.19 11.45 -6.65
CA GLU A 71 13.81 10.98 -6.46
C GLU A 71 13.33 10.13 -7.64
N ILE A 72 12.56 9.09 -7.34
CA ILE A 72 11.92 8.22 -8.33
C ILE A 72 10.51 8.74 -8.55
N TYR A 73 10.22 9.22 -9.76
CA TYR A 73 8.91 9.74 -10.13
C TYR A 73 7.96 8.62 -10.57
N PRO A 74 6.63 8.82 -10.47
CA PRO A 74 5.65 7.88 -10.98
C PRO A 74 5.87 7.56 -12.46
N ASP A 75 5.77 6.28 -12.79
CA ASP A 75 5.84 5.77 -14.15
C ASP A 75 4.53 5.05 -14.49
N THR A 76 3.99 5.31 -15.67
CA THR A 76 2.76 4.69 -16.18
C THR A 76 3.05 3.51 -17.11
N GLU A 77 4.30 3.28 -17.50
CA GLU A 77 4.70 2.15 -18.32
C GLU A 77 4.59 0.85 -17.52
N PRO A 78 3.80 -0.15 -17.98
CA PRO A 78 3.69 -1.41 -17.27
C PRO A 78 5.00 -2.18 -17.28
N LEU A 79 5.37 -2.74 -16.14
CA LEU A 79 6.46 -3.71 -16.07
C LEU A 79 6.07 -4.98 -16.85
N GLU A 80 7.07 -5.60 -17.49
CA GLU A 80 6.90 -6.93 -18.07
C GLU A 80 6.39 -7.92 -17.02
N ARG A 81 5.55 -8.86 -17.45
CA ARG A 81 5.00 -9.86 -16.54
C ARG A 81 6.17 -10.66 -15.94
N GLY A 82 6.33 -10.57 -14.62
CA GLY A 82 7.33 -11.38 -13.92
C GLY A 82 7.14 -12.88 -14.20
N ARG A 83 8.24 -13.59 -14.43
CA ARG A 83 8.22 -15.07 -14.52
C ARG A 83 7.89 -15.62 -13.13
N GLN A 84 6.77 -16.33 -13.03
CA GLN A 84 6.41 -17.11 -11.84
C GLN A 84 7.14 -18.45 -11.85
#